data_AF-A0A4P2PWN9-F1
#
_entry.id   AF-A0A4P2PWN9-F1
#
_cell.length_a   1.000
_cell.length_b   1.000
_cell.length_c   1.000
_cell.angle_alpha   90.00
_cell.angle_beta   90.00
_cell.angle_gamma   90.00
#
_symmetry.space_group_name_H-M   'P 1'
#
loop_
_entity.id
_entity.type
_entity.pdbx_description
1 polymer ?
#
loop_
_entity_poly.entity_id
_entity_poly.type
_entity_poly.pdbx_seq_one_letter_code
_entity_poly.pdbx_strand_id
1 'polypeptide(L)'
;MSARRAPEGAPGPRLSRGASGLRHLRWAREVLATLEAHVAHNPALGDADREALRGEARALAASVQALSGAVKPYRDFLERTRVHYRGRVRVAEHLLRESGADEAARARLDEARSALAGMEAAQRRPLKASLSEEIDRLREAMARMDARIAERLSAAFVEGLYPPLTDGASRVADDGDPDDDATASPSRGG
;
A
#
# COMPACT_ATOMS: atom_id res chain seq x y z
N MET A 1 8.37 -39.70 1.57
CA MET A 1 8.23 -38.37 0.93
C MET A 1 8.74 -37.34 1.91
N SER A 2 10.00 -36.92 1.75
CA SER A 2 10.62 -35.93 2.64
C SER A 2 10.04 -34.55 2.37
N ALA A 3 9.41 -33.97 3.39
CA ALA A 3 9.09 -32.55 3.39
C ALA A 3 10.41 -31.77 3.24
N ARG A 4 10.52 -30.96 2.18
CA ARG A 4 11.61 -30.02 2.03
C ARG A 4 11.50 -29.02 3.17
N ARG A 5 12.45 -29.07 4.11
CA ARG A 5 12.71 -27.97 5.04
C ARG A 5 12.95 -26.72 4.20
N ALA A 6 12.12 -25.70 4.40
CA ALA A 6 12.39 -24.37 3.86
C ALA A 6 13.74 -23.90 4.41
N PRO A 7 14.54 -23.16 3.61
CA PRO A 7 15.82 -22.63 4.10
C PRO A 7 15.58 -21.76 5.34
N GLU A 8 16.23 -22.11 6.45
CA GLU A 8 16.34 -21.27 7.64
C GLU A 8 16.95 -19.93 7.21
N GLY A 9 16.22 -18.83 7.42
CA GLY A 9 16.71 -17.46 7.19
C GLY A 9 16.03 -16.65 6.09
N ALA A 10 14.97 -17.14 5.44
CA ALA A 10 14.16 -16.26 4.59
C ALA A 10 13.28 -15.36 5.47
N PRO A 11 13.39 -14.01 5.38
CA PRO A 11 12.54 -13.11 6.16
C PRO A 11 11.07 -13.45 5.90
N GLY A 12 10.27 -13.47 6.97
CA GLY A 12 8.85 -13.83 6.93
C GLY A 12 8.06 -13.10 5.83
N PRO A 13 6.88 -13.63 5.45
CA PRO A 13 6.11 -13.12 4.33
C PRO A 13 5.80 -11.62 4.50
N ARG A 14 6.32 -10.79 3.59
CA ARG A 14 6.09 -9.34 3.55
C ARG A 14 5.02 -8.98 2.55
N LEU A 15 4.29 -7.89 2.80
CA LEU A 15 3.35 -7.35 1.82
C LEU A 15 4.05 -7.10 0.48
N SER A 16 3.37 -7.42 -0.61
CA SER A 16 3.84 -7.12 -1.97
C SER A 16 3.97 -5.61 -2.15
N ARG A 17 4.91 -5.18 -3.01
CA ARG A 17 5.08 -3.75 -3.36
C ARG A 17 3.84 -3.14 -4.04
N GLY A 18 3.05 -3.98 -4.72
CA GLY A 18 1.82 -3.57 -5.39
C GLY A 18 0.60 -3.52 -4.49
N ALA A 19 0.71 -3.82 -3.18
CA ALA A 19 -0.41 -3.66 -2.28
C ALA A 19 -0.77 -2.17 -2.13
N SER A 20 -2.06 -1.89 -1.91
CA SER A 20 -2.52 -0.51 -1.73
C SER A 20 -1.86 0.17 -0.52
N GLY A 21 -1.71 1.50 -0.58
CA GLY A 21 -1.11 2.28 0.52
C GLY A 21 -1.84 2.10 1.85
N LEU A 22 -3.17 1.96 1.83
CA LEU A 22 -3.97 1.68 3.03
C LEU A 22 -3.64 0.30 3.63
N ARG A 23 -3.33 -0.68 2.79
CA ARG A 23 -2.94 -2.02 3.26
C ARG A 23 -1.54 -2.02 3.85
N HIS A 24 -0.59 -1.31 3.24
CA HIS A 24 0.71 -1.06 3.85
C HIS A 24 0.57 -0.38 5.22
N LEU A 25 -0.29 0.63 5.33
CA LEU A 25 -0.52 1.35 6.57
C LEU A 25 -1.11 0.45 7.68
N ARG A 26 -2.13 -0.35 7.36
CA ARG A 26 -2.73 -1.30 8.31
C ARG A 26 -1.71 -2.32 8.80
N TRP A 27 -0.98 -2.94 7.87
CA TRP A 27 0.03 -3.94 8.19
C TRP A 27 1.18 -3.37 9.04
N ALA A 28 1.68 -2.17 8.72
CA ALA A 28 2.72 -1.54 9.53
C ALA A 28 2.25 -1.18 10.95
N ARG A 29 0.97 -0.83 11.12
CA ARG A 29 0.37 -0.63 12.45
C ARG A 29 0.28 -1.92 13.25
N GLU A 30 -0.03 -3.04 12.61
CA GLU A 30 -0.02 -4.35 13.27
C GLU A 30 1.39 -4.74 13.72
N VAL A 31 2.40 -4.55 12.86
CA VAL A 31 3.81 -4.79 13.24
C VAL A 31 4.23 -3.92 14.42
N LEU A 32 3.87 -2.63 14.40
CA LEU A 32 4.13 -1.71 15.51
C LEU A 32 3.45 -2.18 16.80
N ALA A 33 2.17 -2.53 16.74
CA ALA A 33 1.43 -3.01 17.90
C ALA A 33 2.04 -4.30 18.48
N THR A 34 2.49 -5.23 17.64
CA THR A 34 3.19 -6.44 18.08
C THR A 34 4.51 -6.11 18.78
N LEU A 35 5.28 -5.16 18.23
CA LEU A 35 6.52 -4.70 18.83
C LEU A 35 6.29 -4.05 20.21
N GLU A 36 5.27 -3.20 20.33
CA GLU A 36 4.87 -2.58 21.60
C GLU A 36 4.38 -3.63 22.61
N ALA A 37 3.65 -4.64 22.16
CA ALA A 37 3.21 -5.74 23.01
C ALA A 37 4.40 -6.55 23.56
N HIS A 38 5.45 -6.79 22.77
CA HIS A 38 6.66 -7.41 23.28
C HIS A 38 7.33 -6.55 24.35
N VAL A 39 7.46 -5.24 24.13
CA VAL A 39 8.01 -4.31 25.13
C VAL A 39 7.23 -4.35 26.44
N ALA A 40 5.90 -4.37 26.37
CA ALA A 40 5.02 -4.28 27.53
C ALA A 40 4.84 -5.61 28.28
N HIS A 41 4.84 -6.74 27.56
CA HIS A 41 4.33 -8.00 28.10
C HIS A 41 5.29 -9.19 27.98
N ASN A 42 6.46 -9.05 27.33
CA ASN A 42 7.40 -10.17 27.22
C ASN A 42 8.33 -10.22 28.46
N PRO A 43 8.15 -11.18 29.38
CA PRO A 43 9.00 -11.29 30.57
C PRO A 43 10.41 -11.80 30.25
N ALA A 44 10.62 -12.39 29.06
CA ALA A 44 11.92 -12.89 28.63
C ALA A 44 12.87 -11.78 28.16
N LEU A 45 12.39 -10.54 27.98
CA LEU A 45 13.24 -9.40 27.62
C LEU A 45 13.90 -8.79 28.85
N GLY A 46 15.23 -8.70 28.80
CA GLY A 46 16.00 -7.86 29.72
C GLY A 46 15.76 -6.37 29.46
N ASP A 47 16.10 -5.52 30.43
CA ASP A 47 15.81 -4.08 30.36
C ASP A 47 16.52 -3.37 29.19
N ALA A 48 17.75 -3.79 28.88
CA ALA A 48 18.50 -3.23 27.75
C ALA A 48 17.81 -3.52 26.40
N ASP A 49 17.30 -4.74 26.21
CA ASP A 49 16.59 -5.09 24.97
C ASP A 49 15.21 -4.44 24.92
N ARG A 50 14.52 -4.35 26.07
CA ARG A 50 13.26 -3.61 26.16
C ARG A 50 13.43 -2.15 25.75
N GLU A 51 14.48 -1.48 26.21
CA GLU A 51 14.74 -0.08 25.80
C GLU A 51 15.11 0.03 24.33
N ALA A 52 15.93 -0.90 23.80
CA ALA A 52 16.23 -0.95 22.37
C ALA A 52 14.96 -1.09 21.53
N LEU A 53 14.05 -2.01 21.88
CA LEU A 53 12.78 -2.19 21.19
C LEU A 53 11.86 -0.97 21.32
N ARG A 54 11.88 -0.22 22.43
CA ARG A 54 11.19 1.09 22.51
C ARG A 54 11.76 2.10 21.53
N GLY A 55 13.07 2.10 21.32
CA GLY A 55 13.73 2.88 20.28
C GLY A 55 13.18 2.54 18.90
N GLU A 56 13.14 1.25 18.57
CA GLU A 56 12.61 0.76 17.30
C GLU A 56 11.12 1.06 17.12
N ALA A 57 10.29 0.91 18.16
CA ALA A 57 8.88 1.23 18.12
C ALA A 57 8.64 2.72 17.83
N ARG A 58 9.41 3.62 18.47
CA ARG A 58 9.35 5.06 18.17
C ARG A 58 9.72 5.37 16.72
N ALA A 59 10.76 4.73 16.18
CA ALA A 59 11.19 4.92 14.80
C ALA A 59 10.15 4.39 13.78
N LEU A 60 9.57 3.22 14.05
CA LEU A 60 8.50 2.64 13.22
C LEU A 60 7.23 3.50 13.29
N ALA A 61 6.85 4.01 14.47
CA ALA A 61 5.71 4.91 14.63
C ALA A 61 5.86 6.19 13.79
N ALA A 62 7.05 6.77 13.72
CA ALA A 62 7.33 7.91 12.86
C ALA A 62 7.14 7.55 11.36
N SER A 63 7.59 6.38 10.94
CA SER A 63 7.44 5.89 9.56
C SER A 63 5.96 5.61 9.22
N VAL A 64 5.20 5.03 10.15
CA VAL A 64 3.75 4.80 10.05
C VAL A 64 3.01 6.13 9.91
N GLN A 65 3.41 7.15 10.68
CA GLN A 65 2.81 8.48 10.62
C GLN A 65 3.10 9.16 9.27
N ALA A 66 4.32 9.07 8.75
CA ALA A 66 4.68 9.59 7.43
C ALA A 66 3.82 8.94 6.32
N LEU A 67 3.73 7.61 6.31
CA LEU A 67 2.87 6.89 5.36
C LEU A 67 1.40 7.30 5.51
N SER A 68 0.89 7.42 6.74
CA SER A 68 -0.48 7.91 6.98
C SER A 68 -0.71 9.30 6.40
N GLY A 69 0.31 10.16 6.46
CA GLY A 69 0.32 11.50 5.87
C GLY A 69 0.20 11.48 4.34
N ALA A 70 0.78 10.49 3.66
CA ALA A 70 0.68 10.33 2.20
C ALA A 70 -0.60 9.60 1.75
N VAL A 71 -1.07 8.60 2.53
CA VAL A 71 -2.28 7.82 2.21
C VAL A 71 -3.52 8.72 2.20
N LYS A 72 -3.67 9.62 3.17
CA LYS A 72 -4.88 10.43 3.31
C LYS A 72 -5.14 11.33 2.10
N PRO A 73 -4.19 12.18 1.64
CA PRO A 73 -4.38 13.01 0.46
C PRO A 73 -4.69 12.20 -0.81
N TYR A 74 -4.01 11.06 -1.01
CA TYR A 74 -4.28 10.21 -2.17
C TYR A 74 -5.70 9.64 -2.14
N ARG A 75 -6.11 9.06 -1.00
CA ARG A 75 -7.46 8.53 -0.83
C ARG A 75 -8.53 9.62 -0.99
N ASP A 76 -8.36 10.75 -0.30
CA ASP A 76 -9.34 11.84 -0.34
C ASP A 76 -9.48 12.39 -1.78
N PHE A 77 -8.38 12.43 -2.54
CA PHE A 77 -8.39 12.76 -3.98
C PHE A 77 -9.18 11.74 -4.80
N LEU A 78 -8.94 10.43 -4.60
CA LEU A 78 -9.65 9.37 -5.31
C LEU A 78 -11.16 9.45 -5.04
N GLU A 79 -11.55 9.58 -3.77
CA GLU A 79 -12.95 9.55 -3.33
C GLU A 79 -13.74 10.80 -3.74
N ARG A 80 -13.08 11.96 -3.85
CA ARG A 80 -13.76 13.24 -4.10
C ARG A 80 -13.50 13.75 -5.51
N THR A 81 -12.25 14.08 -5.81
CA THR A 81 -11.88 14.75 -7.05
C THR A 81 -12.02 13.81 -8.24
N ARG A 82 -11.41 12.62 -8.18
CA ARG A 82 -11.43 11.69 -9.31
C ARG A 82 -12.86 11.21 -9.62
N VAL A 83 -13.66 10.91 -8.59
CA VAL A 83 -15.07 10.54 -8.75
C VAL A 83 -15.86 11.65 -9.44
N HIS A 84 -15.63 12.93 -9.12
CA HIS A 84 -16.29 14.06 -9.77
C HIS A 84 -16.00 14.12 -11.28
N TYR A 85 -14.72 14.04 -11.68
CA TYR A 85 -14.35 14.05 -13.11
C TYR A 85 -14.90 12.82 -13.86
N ARG A 86 -14.86 11.63 -13.23
CA ARG A 86 -15.49 10.42 -13.80
C ARG A 86 -16.99 10.59 -13.94
N GLY A 87 -17.66 11.26 -13.01
CA GLY A 87 -19.08 11.62 -13.09
C GLY A 87 -19.37 12.45 -14.34
N ARG A 88 -18.56 13.47 -14.62
CA ARG A 88 -18.69 14.31 -15.83
C ARG A 88 -18.55 13.50 -17.12
N VAL A 89 -17.57 12.60 -17.19
CA VAL A 89 -17.40 11.70 -18.33
C VAL A 89 -18.63 10.82 -18.52
N ARG A 90 -19.14 10.17 -17.47
CA ARG A 90 -20.35 9.32 -17.56
C ARG A 90 -21.57 10.08 -18.05
N VAL A 91 -21.76 11.33 -17.60
CA VAL A 91 -22.85 12.19 -18.07
C VAL A 91 -22.67 12.54 -19.55
N ALA A 92 -21.47 12.93 -19.97
CA ALA A 92 -21.21 13.23 -21.38
C ALA A 92 -21.40 11.99 -22.28
N GLU A 93 -20.99 10.80 -21.83
CA GLU A 93 -21.24 9.53 -22.52
C GLU A 93 -22.74 9.20 -22.63
N HIS A 94 -23.52 9.51 -21.59
CA HIS A 94 -24.97 9.35 -21.64
C HIS A 94 -25.62 10.31 -22.64
N LEU A 95 -25.27 11.60 -22.58
CA LEU A 95 -25.81 12.60 -23.51
C LEU A 95 -25.45 12.29 -24.97
N LEU A 96 -24.25 11.78 -25.24
CA LEU A 96 -23.85 11.33 -26.57
C LEU A 96 -24.70 10.16 -27.08
N ARG A 97 -25.06 9.23 -26.19
CA ARG A 97 -25.96 8.11 -26.52
C ARG A 97 -27.38 8.59 -26.82
N GLU A 98 -27.93 9.51 -26.04
CA GLU A 98 -29.30 10.03 -26.23
C GLU A 98 -29.43 10.93 -27.47
N SER A 99 -28.38 11.68 -27.81
CA SER A 99 -28.39 12.65 -28.91
C SER A 99 -28.16 12.05 -30.31
N GLY A 100 -28.01 10.73 -30.43
CA GLY A 100 -27.83 10.08 -31.73
C GLY A 100 -26.54 10.49 -32.45
N ALA A 101 -25.47 10.71 -31.68
CA ALA A 101 -24.15 11.15 -32.18
C ALA A 101 -24.09 12.61 -32.68
N ASP A 102 -24.83 13.53 -32.06
CA ASP A 102 -24.66 14.97 -32.24
C ASP A 102 -23.20 15.43 -32.03
N GLU A 103 -22.70 16.31 -32.91
CA GLU A 103 -21.33 16.81 -32.85
C GLU A 103 -21.06 17.60 -31.56
N ALA A 104 -22.05 18.36 -31.08
CA ALA A 104 -21.90 19.08 -29.82
C ALA A 104 -21.87 18.14 -28.61
N ALA A 105 -22.54 16.98 -28.66
CA ALA A 105 -22.41 15.96 -27.63
C ALA A 105 -21.04 15.25 -27.67
N ARG A 106 -20.48 15.00 -28.87
CA ARG A 106 -19.11 14.46 -29.02
C ARG A 106 -18.07 15.42 -28.45
N ALA A 107 -18.15 16.70 -28.80
CA ALA A 107 -17.23 17.72 -28.30
C ALA A 107 -17.23 17.81 -26.76
N ARG A 108 -18.41 17.70 -26.12
CA ARG A 108 -18.52 17.66 -24.65
C ARG A 108 -17.86 16.44 -24.03
N LEU A 109 -17.97 15.27 -24.68
CA LEU A 109 -17.30 14.06 -24.21
C LEU A 109 -15.78 14.19 -24.30
N ASP A 110 -15.27 14.72 -25.41
CA ASP A 110 -13.84 14.94 -25.60
C ASP A 110 -13.29 15.95 -24.60
N GLU A 111 -14.02 17.04 -24.33
CA GLU A 111 -13.68 18.01 -23.29
C GLU A 111 -13.63 17.34 -21.90
N ALA A 112 -14.64 16.54 -21.55
CA ALA A 112 -14.68 15.85 -20.25
C ALA A 112 -13.53 14.85 -20.09
N ARG A 113 -13.17 14.11 -21.15
CA ARG A 113 -12.05 13.16 -21.17
C ARG A 113 -10.71 13.88 -21.08
N SER A 114 -10.54 14.97 -21.82
CA SER A 114 -9.34 15.81 -21.77
C SER A 114 -9.15 16.41 -20.37
N ALA A 115 -10.23 16.92 -19.76
CA ALA A 115 -10.21 17.43 -18.40
C ALA A 115 -9.85 16.34 -17.37
N LEU A 116 -10.40 15.13 -17.50
CA LEU A 116 -10.02 13.99 -16.65
C LEU A 116 -8.53 13.64 -16.81
N ALA A 117 -8.04 13.54 -18.05
CA ALA A 117 -6.64 13.24 -18.32
C ALA A 117 -5.68 14.31 -17.77
N GLY A 118 -6.03 15.59 -17.91
CA GLY A 118 -5.28 16.71 -17.35
C GLY A 118 -5.23 16.65 -15.83
N MET A 119 -6.36 16.35 -15.18
CA MET A 119 -6.44 16.19 -13.73
C MET A 119 -5.63 14.97 -13.23
N GLU A 120 -5.71 13.84 -13.92
CA GLU A 120 -4.92 12.64 -13.63
C GLU A 120 -3.40 12.93 -13.69
N ALA A 121 -2.96 13.67 -14.72
CA ALA A 121 -1.57 14.06 -14.88
C ALA A 121 -1.10 15.06 -13.82
N ALA A 122 -1.91 16.08 -13.54
CA ALA A 122 -1.54 17.18 -12.65
C ALA A 122 -1.65 16.84 -11.15
N GLN A 123 -2.55 15.93 -10.76
CA GLN A 123 -2.86 15.65 -9.35
C GLN A 123 -2.63 14.19 -8.96
N ARG A 124 -3.21 13.23 -9.68
CA ARG A 124 -3.07 11.80 -9.29
C ARG A 124 -1.62 11.35 -9.34
N ARG A 125 -0.90 11.65 -10.43
CA ARG A 125 0.50 11.20 -10.59
C ARG A 125 1.41 11.68 -9.46
N PRO A 126 1.45 12.97 -9.10
CA PRO A 126 2.22 13.44 -7.94
C PRO A 126 1.82 12.75 -6.63
N LEU A 127 0.51 12.60 -6.37
CA LEU A 127 0.04 11.97 -5.13
C LEU A 127 0.39 10.47 -5.08
N LYS A 128 0.25 9.74 -6.19
CA LYS A 128 0.64 8.32 -6.32
C LYS A 128 2.15 8.17 -6.13
N ALA A 129 2.95 9.05 -6.73
CA ALA A 129 4.40 9.04 -6.57
C ALA A 129 4.82 9.29 -5.10
N SER A 130 4.25 10.31 -4.45
CA SER A 130 4.49 10.57 -3.03
C SER A 130 4.09 9.38 -2.15
N LEU A 131 2.95 8.73 -2.43
CA LEU A 131 2.54 7.53 -1.72
C LEU A 131 3.52 6.37 -1.93
N SER A 132 3.97 6.14 -3.16
CA SER A 132 4.95 5.09 -3.48
C SER A 132 6.29 5.34 -2.78
N GLU A 133 6.77 6.58 -2.73
CA GLU A 133 7.99 6.94 -2.01
C GLU A 133 7.89 6.64 -0.51
N GLU A 134 6.76 6.97 0.13
CA GLU A 134 6.57 6.65 1.56
C GLU A 134 6.44 5.15 1.82
N ILE A 135 5.86 4.38 0.89
CA ILE A 135 5.86 2.91 0.97
C ILE A 135 7.30 2.39 0.91
N ASP A 136 8.13 2.90 0.00
CA ASP A 136 9.53 2.49 -0.11
C ASP A 136 10.34 2.84 1.14
N ARG A 137 10.17 4.06 1.68
CA ARG A 137 10.82 4.50 2.93
C ARG A 137 10.40 3.64 4.12
N LEU A 138 9.10 3.31 4.24
CA LEU A 138 8.62 2.41 5.27
C LEU A 138 9.29 1.04 5.17
N ARG A 139 9.33 0.45 3.96
CA ARG A 139 9.94 -0.88 3.76
C ARG A 139 11.42 -0.89 4.10
N GLU A 140 12.13 0.16 3.73
CA GLU A 140 13.55 0.31 4.06
C GLU A 140 13.76 0.50 5.57
N ALA A 141 12.93 1.31 6.23
CA ALA A 141 12.96 1.49 7.68
C ALA A 141 12.72 0.16 8.41
N MET A 142 11.75 -0.64 7.96
CA MET A 142 11.46 -1.96 8.52
C MET A 142 12.62 -2.94 8.29
N ALA A 143 13.23 -2.96 7.10
CA ALA A 143 14.40 -3.79 6.84
C ALA A 143 15.59 -3.44 7.75
N ARG A 144 15.83 -2.15 7.99
CA ARG A 144 16.86 -1.69 8.93
C ARG A 144 16.52 -2.05 10.38
N MET A 145 15.26 -1.92 10.77
CA MET A 145 14.77 -2.34 12.09
C MET A 145 15.01 -3.85 12.29
N ASP A 146 14.63 -4.68 11.31
CA ASP A 146 14.84 -6.14 11.37
C ASP A 146 16.31 -6.50 11.58
N ALA A 147 17.22 -5.85 10.85
CA ALA A 147 18.65 -6.07 10.99
C ALA A 147 19.14 -5.74 12.43
N ARG A 148 18.76 -4.57 12.95
CA ARG A 148 19.14 -4.16 14.32
C ARG A 148 18.53 -5.05 15.40
N ILE A 149 17.29 -5.52 15.20
CA ILE A 149 16.64 -6.45 16.13
C ILE A 149 17.34 -7.80 16.07
N ALA A 150 17.67 -8.32 14.88
CA ALA A 150 18.35 -9.61 14.71
C ALA A 150 19.79 -9.64 15.25
N GLU A 151 20.46 -8.48 15.37
CA GLU A 151 21.76 -8.38 16.04
C GLU A 151 21.68 -8.60 17.55
N ARG A 152 20.50 -8.40 18.15
CA ARG A 152 20.29 -8.44 19.60
C ARG A 152 19.43 -9.62 20.04
N LEU A 153 18.44 -9.96 19.23
CA LEU A 153 17.42 -10.98 19.45
C LEU A 153 17.47 -11.99 18.31
N SER A 154 16.72 -13.09 18.43
CA SER A 154 16.72 -14.14 17.43
C SER A 154 16.01 -13.74 16.13
N ALA A 155 16.38 -14.35 15.02
CA ALA A 155 15.63 -14.23 13.76
C ALA A 155 14.16 -14.67 13.93
N ALA A 156 13.90 -15.68 14.77
CA ALA A 156 12.54 -16.13 15.10
C ALA A 156 11.72 -15.04 15.82
N PHE A 157 12.36 -14.19 16.63
CA PHE A 157 11.70 -13.04 17.24
C PHE A 157 11.27 -12.05 16.15
N VAL A 158 12.17 -11.74 15.20
CA VAL A 158 11.85 -10.84 14.07
C VAL A 158 10.69 -11.39 13.24
N GLU A 159 10.69 -12.67 12.91
CA GLU A 159 9.58 -13.31 12.19
C GLU A 159 8.25 -13.20 12.94
N GLY A 160 8.27 -13.34 14.27
CA GLY A 160 7.10 -13.21 15.14
C GLY A 160 6.49 -11.81 15.19
N LEU A 161 7.22 -10.76 14.76
CA LEU A 161 6.68 -9.41 14.68
C LEU A 161 5.65 -9.24 13.56
N TYR A 162 5.73 -10.09 12.52
CA TYR A 162 4.99 -9.90 11.29
C TYR A 162 3.68 -10.69 11.31
N PRO A 163 2.53 -10.03 11.11
CA PRO A 163 1.25 -10.73 11.02
C PRO A 163 1.25 -11.67 9.80
N PRO A 164 0.64 -12.86 9.91
CA PRO A 164 0.59 -13.81 8.81
C PRO A 164 -0.18 -13.24 7.62
N LEU A 165 0.39 -13.36 6.43
CA LEU A 165 -0.29 -12.99 5.19
C LEU A 165 -1.12 -14.18 4.71
N THR A 166 -2.43 -14.20 4.99
CA THR A 166 -3.34 -15.19 4.38
C THR A 166 -3.47 -14.96 2.88
N ASP A 167 -3.79 -15.99 2.09
CA ASP A 167 -3.88 -15.90 0.63
C ASP A 167 -4.89 -14.84 0.12
N GLY A 168 -5.87 -14.46 0.95
CA GLY A 168 -6.77 -13.32 0.71
C GLY A 168 -6.22 -11.99 1.26
N ALA A 169 -5.48 -11.99 2.37
CA ALA A 169 -4.78 -10.81 2.86
C ALA A 169 -3.54 -10.46 2.02
N SER A 170 -3.13 -11.33 1.07
CA SER A 170 -2.18 -11.06 -0.01
C SER A 170 -2.87 -10.49 -1.28
N ARG A 171 -4.14 -10.84 -1.52
CA ARG A 171 -4.93 -10.61 -2.76
C ARG A 171 -6.37 -10.08 -2.54
N VAL A 172 -6.56 -9.06 -1.72
CA VAL A 172 -7.79 -8.25 -1.82
C VAL A 172 -7.35 -6.82 -2.07
N ALA A 173 -7.10 -6.55 -3.34
CA ALA A 173 -7.34 -5.22 -3.87
C ALA A 173 -8.83 -5.12 -4.19
N ASP A 174 -9.30 -3.90 -4.30
CA ASP A 174 -10.57 -3.54 -4.89
C ASP A 174 -10.65 -4.12 -6.31
N ASP A 175 -11.00 -5.41 -6.45
CA ASP A 175 -11.21 -6.08 -7.74
C ASP A 175 -12.27 -5.28 -8.51
N GLY A 176 -11.80 -4.36 -9.35
CA GLY A 176 -12.63 -3.38 -10.06
C GLY A 176 -12.10 -1.93 -10.08
N ASP A 177 -11.08 -1.53 -9.30
CA ASP A 177 -10.43 -0.22 -9.47
C ASP A 177 -9.32 -0.33 -10.52
N PRO A 178 -9.42 0.37 -11.67
CA PRO A 178 -8.35 0.44 -12.68
C PRO A 178 -7.06 1.12 -12.17
N ASP A 179 -6.92 1.36 -10.87
CA ASP A 179 -5.67 1.72 -10.20
C ASP A 179 -4.79 0.51 -9.88
N ASP A 180 -5.34 -0.70 -9.89
CA ASP A 180 -4.56 -1.91 -9.97
C ASP A 180 -4.03 -2.03 -11.40
N ASP A 181 -2.87 -1.41 -11.62
CA ASP A 181 -1.96 -1.74 -12.71
C ASP A 181 -1.44 -3.18 -12.47
N ALA A 182 -2.35 -4.16 -12.45
CA ALA A 182 -2.06 -5.50 -12.89
C ALA A 182 -1.65 -5.32 -14.34
N THR A 183 -0.34 -5.17 -14.55
CA THR A 183 0.28 -5.26 -15.86
C THR A 183 -0.31 -6.50 -16.51
N ALA A 184 -1.19 -6.29 -17.48
CA ALA A 184 -1.70 -7.35 -18.32
C ALA A 184 -0.46 -7.95 -18.99
N SER A 185 0.06 -9.04 -18.42
CA SER A 185 1.04 -9.86 -19.10
C SER A 185 0.40 -10.25 -20.43
N PRO A 186 1.07 -10.01 -21.57
CA PRO A 186 0.53 -10.43 -22.84
C PRO A 186 0.35 -11.95 -22.77
N SER A 187 -0.89 -12.40 -22.92
CA SER A 187 -1.18 -13.79 -23.19
C SER A 187 -0.43 -14.15 -24.47
N ARG A 188 0.68 -14.88 -24.32
CA ARG A 188 1.25 -15.63 -25.43
C ARG A 188 0.30 -16.79 -25.69
N GLY A 189 -0.72 -16.53 -26.49
CA GLY A 189 -1.40 -17.54 -27.28
C GLY A 189 -0.50 -17.93 -28.46
N GLY A 190 -0.37 -19.23 -28.68
CA GLY A 190 0.45 -19.86 -29.72
C GLY A 190 0.91 -21.22 -29.26
#